data_AF-A0A5C6BCT9-F1
#
_entry.id   AF-A0A5C6BCT9-F1
#
_cell.length_a   1.000
_cell.length_b   1.000
_cell.length_c   1.000
_cell.angle_alpha   90.00
_cell.angle_beta   90.00
_cell.angle_gamma   90.00
#
_symmetry.space_group_name_H-M   'P 1'
#
loop_
_entity.id
_entity.type
_entity.pdbx_description
1 polymer ?
#
loop_
_entity_poly.entity_id
_entity_poly.type
_entity_poly.pdbx_seq_one_letter_code
_entity_poly.pdbx_strand_id
1 'polypeptide(L)'
;MIWVALTFTLLFVVAFVFKAKVVWDASHDIYSGGGVPTLDFPIFFPPLIAFGVSSTLRLAGLNPFPFFGIVIWLGLTVSAAMMIWYFDHLGAPERLRQLNAIRSRNPEGGEP
;
A
#
# COMPACT_ATOMS: atom_id res chain seq x y z
N MET A 1 2.33 25.37 15.29
CA MET A 1 2.79 24.82 13.99
C MET A 1 3.08 23.32 14.05
N ILE A 2 3.77 22.83 15.09
CA ILE A 2 4.08 21.38 15.22
C ILE A 2 2.83 20.48 15.22
N TRP A 3 1.76 20.88 15.91
CA TRP A 3 0.50 20.14 15.94
C TRP A 3 -0.14 19.98 14.56
N VAL A 4 0.00 20.98 13.67
CA VAL A 4 -0.53 20.89 12.29
C VAL A 4 0.24 19.84 11.49
N ALA A 5 1.58 19.85 11.59
CA ALA A 5 2.43 18.86 10.93
C ALA A 5 2.16 17.44 11.46
N LEU A 6 1.95 17.32 12.77
CA LEU A 6 1.64 16.05 13.42
C LEU A 6 0.27 15.49 12.99
N THR A 7 -0.78 16.31 13.01
CA THR A 7 -2.12 15.92 12.54
C THR A 7 -2.11 15.53 11.06
N PHE A 8 -1.41 16.31 10.22
CA PHE A 8 -1.23 15.98 8.80
C PHE A 8 -0.54 14.63 8.63
N THR A 9 0.55 14.39 9.34
CA THR A 9 1.29 13.11 9.29
C THR A 9 0.41 11.94 9.69
N LEU A 10 -0.32 12.06 10.81
CA LEU A 10 -1.22 11.02 11.29
C LEU A 10 -2.33 10.71 10.28
N LEU A 11 -2.91 11.73 9.65
CA LEU A 11 -3.94 11.55 8.62
C LEU A 11 -3.41 10.72 7.44
N PHE A 12 -2.21 11.03 6.94
CA PHE A 12 -1.62 10.29 5.82
C PHE A 12 -1.15 8.88 6.22
N VAL A 13 -0.69 8.67 7.45
CA VAL A 13 -0.36 7.33 7.96
C VAL A 13 -1.62 6.47 8.06
N VAL A 14 -2.71 7.01 8.60
CA VAL A 14 -4.00 6.31 8.67
C VAL A 14 -4.50 5.98 7.27
N ALA A 15 -4.48 6.95 6.35
CA ALA A 15 -4.91 6.75 4.98
C ALA A 15 -4.02 5.75 4.21
N PHE A 16 -2.71 5.70 4.50
CA PHE A 16 -1.80 4.67 3.98
C PHE A 16 -2.20 3.27 4.46
N VAL A 17 -2.50 3.10 5.75
CA VAL A 17 -2.95 1.79 6.28
C VAL A 17 -4.29 1.37 5.65
N PHE A 18 -5.25 2.29 5.50
CA PHE A 18 -6.51 2.01 4.81
C PHE A 18 -6.28 1.61 3.35
N LYS A 19 -5.40 2.31 2.62
CA LYS A 19 -5.07 1.96 1.24
C LYS A 19 -4.38 0.61 1.16
N ALA A 20 -3.46 0.30 2.07
CA ALA A 20 -2.81 -1.01 2.15
C ALA A 20 -3.83 -2.15 2.36
N LYS A 21 -4.85 -1.92 3.20
CA LYS A 21 -5.96 -2.85 3.36
C LYS A 21 -6.75 -3.04 2.07
N VAL A 22 -7.08 -1.96 1.35
CA VAL A 22 -7.79 -2.06 0.07
C VAL A 22 -6.96 -2.85 -0.95
N VAL A 23 -5.64 -2.63 -1.00
CA VAL A 23 -4.73 -3.39 -1.87
C VAL A 23 -4.76 -4.88 -1.50
N TRP A 24 -4.75 -5.20 -0.20
CA TRP A 24 -4.86 -6.57 0.29
C TRP A 24 -6.20 -7.23 -0.07
N ASP A 25 -7.32 -6.55 0.20
CA ASP A 25 -8.66 -7.08 -0.09
C ASP A 25 -8.83 -7.32 -1.61
N ALA A 26 -8.30 -6.39 -2.43
CA ALA A 26 -8.31 -6.53 -3.88
C ALA A 26 -7.43 -7.68 -4.39
N SER A 27 -6.25 -7.89 -3.81
CA SER A 27 -5.35 -8.98 -4.24
C SER A 27 -5.92 -10.38 -3.96
N HIS A 28 -6.91 -10.49 -3.07
CA HIS A 28 -7.59 -11.74 -2.70
C HIS A 28 -8.99 -11.89 -3.32
N ASP A 29 -9.45 -10.91 -4.10
CA ASP A 29 -10.71 -11.02 -4.83
C ASP A 29 -10.54 -11.91 -6.07
N ILE A 30 -11.43 -12.90 -6.19
CA ILE A 30 -11.43 -13.93 -7.25
C ILE A 30 -11.66 -13.30 -8.62
N TYR A 31 -12.44 -12.21 -8.65
CA TYR A 31 -12.88 -11.53 -9.87
C TYR A 31 -11.98 -10.34 -10.24
N SER A 32 -11.26 -9.79 -9.26
CA SER A 32 -10.28 -8.75 -9.50
C SER A 32 -8.97 -9.43 -9.89
N GLY A 33 -8.76 -9.57 -11.20
CA GLY A 33 -7.57 -10.20 -11.75
C GLY A 33 -6.31 -9.51 -11.25
N GLY A 34 -5.58 -10.18 -10.35
CA GLY A 34 -4.21 -9.93 -9.90
C GLY A 34 -3.60 -8.60 -10.33
N GLY A 35 -3.50 -7.69 -9.37
CA GLY A 35 -2.87 -6.39 -9.56
C GLY A 35 -3.89 -5.31 -9.92
N VAL A 36 -4.71 -4.90 -8.94
CA VAL A 36 -5.34 -3.59 -9.07
C VAL A 36 -4.20 -2.57 -9.21
N PRO A 37 -4.20 -1.72 -10.26
CA PRO A 37 -3.15 -0.73 -10.49
C PRO A 37 -3.19 0.31 -9.36
N THR A 38 -2.52 -0.02 -8.27
CA THR A 38 -2.42 0.79 -7.05
C THR A 38 -1.07 1.50 -7.00
N LEU A 39 -0.57 1.94 -8.16
CA LEU A 39 0.59 2.82 -8.27
C LEU A 39 0.42 4.12 -7.48
N ASP A 40 -0.81 4.52 -7.20
CA ASP A 40 -1.13 5.63 -6.33
C ASP A 40 -0.64 5.42 -4.88
N PHE A 41 -0.55 4.17 -4.43
CA PHE A 41 -0.09 3.80 -3.09
C PHE A 41 1.39 4.15 -2.83
N PRO A 42 2.38 3.70 -3.65
CA PRO A 42 3.79 4.08 -3.49
C PRO A 42 4.09 5.52 -3.96
N ILE A 43 3.25 6.13 -4.80
CA ILE A 43 3.54 7.46 -5.35
C ILE A 43 3.04 8.58 -4.44
N PHE A 44 1.81 8.52 -3.93
CA PHE A 44 1.22 9.67 -3.23
C PHE A 44 1.47 9.67 -1.73
N PHE A 45 1.37 8.53 -1.07
CA PHE A 45 1.45 8.50 0.39
C PHE A 45 2.87 8.63 0.96
N PRO A 46 3.89 7.92 0.44
CA PRO A 46 5.27 8.04 0.92
C PRO A 46 5.81 9.48 0.99
N PRO A 47 5.69 10.33 -0.05
CA PRO A 47 6.22 11.69 0.02
C PRO A 47 5.45 12.57 1.02
N LEU A 48 4.13 12.39 1.16
CA LEU A 48 3.32 13.18 2.10
C LEU A 48 3.61 12.81 3.56
N ILE A 49 3.76 11.51 3.85
CA ILE A 49 4.19 11.03 5.17
C ILE A 49 5.60 11.53 5.47
N ALA A 50 6.54 11.38 4.53
CA ALA A 50 7.91 11.81 4.70
C ALA A 50 8.02 13.33 4.95
N PHE A 51 7.26 14.14 4.22
CA PHE A 51 7.17 15.58 4.44
C PHE A 51 6.62 15.91 5.83
N GLY A 52 5.55 15.24 6.26
CA GLY A 52 4.95 15.42 7.58
C GLY A 52 5.91 15.07 8.72
N VAL A 53 6.55 13.90 8.66
CA VAL A 53 7.54 13.44 9.65
C VAL A 53 8.73 14.40 9.71
N SER A 54 9.28 14.78 8.54
CA SER A 54 10.42 15.71 8.48
C SER A 54 10.08 17.08 9.04
N SER A 55 8.89 17.60 8.73
CA SER A 55 8.42 18.89 9.25
C SER A 55 8.23 18.84 10.76
N THR A 56 7.66 17.74 11.28
CA THR A 56 7.45 17.54 12.72
C THR A 56 8.79 17.46 13.46
N LEU A 57 9.73 16.67 12.96
CA LEU A 57 11.06 16.53 13.57
C LEU A 57 11.88 17.82 13.49
N ARG A 58 11.81 18.53 12.36
CA ARG A 58 12.46 19.84 12.21
C ARG A 58 11.90 20.87 13.19
N LEU A 59 10.57 20.93 13.35
CA LEU A 59 9.92 21.83 14.30
C LEU A 59 10.21 21.44 15.76
N ALA A 60 10.46 20.16 16.04
CA ALA A 60 10.85 19.67 17.36
C ALA A 60 12.34 19.86 17.67
N GLY A 61 13.17 20.29 16.70
CA GLY A 61 14.62 20.33 16.86
C GLY A 61 15.29 18.95 16.91
N LEU A 62 14.59 17.91 16.47
CA LEU A 62 15.01 16.51 16.53
C LEU A 62 15.37 15.94 15.16
N ASN A 63 15.65 16.79 14.17
CA ASN A 63 15.97 16.32 12.83
C ASN A 63 17.40 15.77 12.79
N PRO A 64 17.61 14.47 12.52
CA PRO A 64 18.92 13.84 12.71
C PRO A 64 19.97 14.30 11.70
N PHE A 65 19.59 14.59 10.45
CA PHE A 65 20.49 15.09 9.41
C PHE A 65 19.72 15.79 8.28
N PRO A 66 20.36 16.69 7.50
CA PRO A 66 19.77 17.22 6.27
C PRO A 66 19.47 16.05 5.33
N PHE A 67 18.28 16.00 4.73
CA PHE A 67 17.77 14.90 3.87
C PHE A 67 17.17 13.67 4.57
N PHE A 68 16.99 13.67 5.89
CA PHE A 68 16.28 12.57 6.58
C PHE A 68 14.90 12.25 5.97
N GLY A 69 14.17 13.27 5.50
CA GLY A 69 12.91 13.08 4.78
C GLY A 69 13.02 12.29 3.48
N ILE A 70 14.12 12.44 2.74
CA ILE A 70 14.35 11.67 1.51
C ILE A 70 14.54 10.19 1.86
N VAL A 71 15.25 9.90 2.96
CA VAL A 71 15.44 8.53 3.44
C VAL A 71 14.11 7.90 3.83
N ILE A 72 13.25 8.62 4.57
CA ILE A 72 11.90 8.14 4.91
C ILE A 72 11.08 7.90 3.64
N TRP A 73 11.08 8.86 2.71
CA TRP A 73 10.33 8.76 1.47
C TRP A 73 10.74 7.52 0.65
N LEU A 74 12.05 7.33 0.44
CA LEU A 74 12.58 6.17 -0.28
C LEU A 74 12.24 4.87 0.45
N GLY A 75 12.43 4.81 1.77
CA GLY A 75 12.12 3.62 2.57
C GLY A 75 10.65 3.23 2.49
N LEU A 76 9.73 4.20 2.59
CA LEU A 76 8.29 3.98 2.46
C LEU A 76 7.90 3.56 1.04
N THR A 77 8.50 4.18 0.03
CA THR A 77 8.22 3.88 -1.39
C THR A 77 8.66 2.46 -1.74
N VAL A 78 9.87 2.06 -1.34
CA VAL A 78 10.39 0.70 -1.55
C VAL A 78 9.54 -0.31 -0.80
N SER A 79 9.16 -0.02 0.45
CA SER A 79 8.29 -0.90 1.24
C SER A 79 6.91 -1.10 0.60
N ALA A 80 6.29 -0.02 0.12
CA ALA A 80 5.01 -0.09 -0.59
C ALA A 80 5.11 -0.85 -1.92
N ALA A 81 6.19 -0.63 -2.69
CA ALA A 81 6.43 -1.36 -3.93
C ALA A 81 6.65 -2.86 -3.68
N MET A 82 7.43 -3.22 -2.65
CA MET A 82 7.63 -4.61 -2.24
C MET A 82 6.32 -5.27 -1.79
N MET A 83 5.46 -4.52 -1.07
CA MET A 83 4.16 -5.02 -0.64
C MET A 83 3.25 -5.33 -1.84
N ILE A 84 3.18 -4.43 -2.83
CA ILE A 84 2.44 -4.67 -4.09
C ILE A 84 2.99 -5.91 -4.79
N TRP A 85 4.30 -5.95 -5.00
CA TRP A 85 4.95 -7.08 -5.66
C TRP A 85 4.68 -8.41 -4.94
N TYR A 86 4.75 -8.42 -3.61
CA TYR A 86 4.49 -9.60 -2.79
C TYR A 86 3.04 -10.06 -2.89
N PHE A 87 2.08 -9.14 -2.83
CA PHE A 87 0.66 -9.47 -2.96
C PHE A 87 0.29 -9.94 -4.37
N ASP A 88 0.90 -9.38 -5.41
CA ASP A 88 0.73 -9.89 -6.78
C ASP A 88 1.28 -11.32 -6.91
N HIS A 89 2.43 -11.60 -6.30
CA HIS A 89 3.03 -12.94 -6.31
C HIS A 89 2.24 -13.98 -5.52
N LEU A 90 1.68 -13.61 -4.36
CA LEU A 90 0.86 -14.51 -3.55
C LEU A 90 -0.57 -14.67 -4.07
N GLY A 91 -1.14 -13.62 -4.68
CA GLY A 91 -2.51 -13.65 -5.20
C GLY A 91 -2.66 -14.59 -6.40
N ALA A 92 -1.63 -14.71 -7.24
CA ALA A 92 -1.66 -15.58 -8.42
C ALA A 92 -1.95 -17.08 -8.12
N PRO A 93 -1.24 -17.76 -7.20
CA PRO A 93 -1.53 -19.15 -6.86
C PRO A 93 -2.88 -19.34 -6.13
N GLU A 94 -3.28 -18.40 -5.28
CA GLU A 94 -4.55 -18.49 -4.56
C GLU A 94 -5.75 -18.32 -5.52
N ARG A 95 -5.63 -17.43 -6.50
CA ARG A 95 -6.60 -17.30 -7.61
C ARG A 95 -6.73 -18.60 -8.39
N LEU A 96 -5.62 -19.26 -8.74
CA LEU A 96 -5.66 -20.54 -9.45
C LEU A 96 -6.38 -21.62 -8.64
N ARG A 97 -6.16 -21.68 -7.31
CA ARG A 97 -6.88 -22.60 -6.42
C ARG A 97 -8.39 -22.32 -6.42
N GLN A 98 -8.78 -21.06 -6.31
CA GLN A 98 -10.19 -20.65 -6.28
C GLN A 98 -10.89 -20.93 -7.61
N LEU A 99 -10.26 -20.59 -8.75
CA LEU A 99 -10.80 -20.89 -10.09
C LEU A 99 -10.97 -22.40 -10.31
N ASN A 100 -9.99 -23.21 -9.88
CA ASN A 100 -10.08 -24.67 -9.97
C ASN A 100 -11.18 -25.23 -9.06
N ALA A 101 -11.40 -24.66 -7.88
CA ALA A 101 -12.47 -25.05 -6.97
C ALA A 101 -13.87 -24.69 -7.52
N ILE A 102 -14.00 -23.58 -8.24
CA ILE A 102 -15.24 -23.21 -8.95
C ILE A 102 -15.48 -24.19 -10.11
N ARG A 103 -14.46 -24.49 -10.92
CA ARG A 103 -14.55 -25.41 -12.06
C ARG A 103 -14.90 -26.83 -11.64
N SER A 104 -14.37 -27.30 -10.51
CA SER A 104 -14.70 -28.64 -9.99
C SER A 104 -16.11 -28.73 -9.41
N ARG A 105 -16.71 -27.60 -8.99
CA ARG A 105 -18.10 -27.52 -8.52
C ARG A 105 -19.12 -27.34 -9.65
N ASN A 106 -18.73 -26.78 -10.79
CA ASN A 106 -19.57 -26.65 -11.99
C ASN A 106 -18.89 -27.32 -13.20
N PRO A 107 -18.92 -28.67 -13.31
CA PRO A 107 -18.32 -29.40 -14.41
C PRO A 107 -19.11 -29.30 -15.73
N GLU A 108 -20.39 -28.92 -15.67
CA GLU A 108 -21.23 -28.66 -16.84
C GLU A 108 -21.17 -27.17 -17.17
N GLY A 109 -20.50 -26.82 -18.28
CA GLY A 109 -20.19 -25.44 -18.67
C GLY A 109 -21.40 -24.56 -18.97
N GLY A 110 -22.02 -24.01 -17.94
CA GLY A 110 -22.75 -22.74 -18.06
C GLY A 110 -21.73 -21.61 -18.14
N GLU A 111 -21.59 -20.98 -19.31
CA GLU A 111 -20.97 -19.67 -19.41
C GLU A 111 -21.67 -18.69 -18.43
N PRO A 112 -20.92 -17.74 -17.83
CA PRO A 112 -21.51 -16.74 -16.94
C PRO A 112 -22.55 -15.86 -17.64
#